data_AF-A0A925VN53-F1
#
_entry.id   AF-A0A925VN53-F1
#
_cell.length_a   1.000
_cell.length_b   1.000
_cell.length_c   1.000
_cell.angle_alpha   90.00
_cell.angle_beta   90.00
_cell.angle_gamma   90.00
#
_symmetry.space_group_name_H-M   'P 1'
#
loop_
_entity.id
_entity.type
_entity.pdbx_description
1 polymer ?
#
loop_
_entity_poly.entity_id
_entity_poly.type
_entity_poly.pdbx_seq_one_letter_code
_entity_poly.pdbx_strand_id
1 'polypeptide(L)'
;MQTNKKASTYDFLHGRSPEATEMRPVLTQLLDEIKQLDMSYYGLKLSEVPAYQAVREQDAAYKGRLTLAAAEAIQQCRANSANDYQTRNLIEALLQQLLRSTLTLKSGEWQRLFGFYGLDFERATADALWDGLMRSPALLTLVQVAKHVQKNGLDSPLEKFLQQLVAALEGYDSGYRASAVVKIRVKAQEILGAEAGADALPAVVFIDSDLFGQALNRFVQALDPVAPTTRPWLRLLQLWQQATGGRPSTKHRKEVNAAVAAAGADAVRTQCRAWLELLNTMPIQEQTHGADDRYTYTTCDFLNETNVSVAKGLIWTIHPPTEAAMLQQLAALAVKCYRKIPGKGPLAAGLGNACLLALAENGLPGVAALARVRSRIKQTNTQELIARHIEQASRALGVSPAEIEDMATPDFGLQNGRVESVLGDYTAALALVAGKAEVQWAKAGKPLKAA
;
A
#
# COMPACT_ATOMS: atom_id res chain seq x y z
N MET A 1 -12.15 50.03 -36.45
CA MET A 1 -10.86 49.86 -35.74
C MET A 1 -11.12 48.99 -34.52
N GLN A 2 -11.24 47.67 -34.73
CA GLN A 2 -11.35 46.70 -33.64
C GLN A 2 -9.93 46.38 -33.18
N THR A 3 -9.56 46.87 -32.01
CA THR A 3 -8.30 46.51 -31.37
C THR A 3 -8.34 45.03 -31.00
N ASN A 4 -7.64 44.22 -31.78
CA ASN A 4 -7.36 42.83 -31.51
C ASN A 4 -6.49 42.78 -30.24
N LYS A 5 -7.11 42.66 -29.05
CA LYS A 5 -6.40 42.41 -27.80
C LYS A 5 -5.72 41.05 -27.97
N LYS A 6 -4.41 41.04 -28.21
CA LYS A 6 -3.60 39.83 -28.02
C LYS A 6 -3.89 39.34 -26.60
N ALA A 7 -4.52 38.17 -26.47
CA ALA A 7 -4.65 37.50 -25.18
C ALA A 7 -3.24 37.43 -24.57
N SER A 8 -3.09 37.89 -23.33
CA SER A 8 -1.78 37.81 -22.69
C SER A 8 -1.51 36.32 -22.46
N THR A 9 -0.28 35.87 -22.78
CA THR A 9 0.11 34.45 -22.80
C THR A 9 -0.25 33.69 -21.52
N TYR A 10 -0.45 34.39 -20.39
CA TYR A 10 -0.78 33.80 -19.09
C TYR A 10 -1.95 34.49 -18.37
N ASP A 11 -3.05 34.78 -19.07
CA ASP A 11 -4.23 35.43 -18.48
C ASP A 11 -4.78 34.70 -17.22
N PHE A 12 -4.59 33.38 -17.12
CA PHE A 12 -4.97 32.56 -15.95
C PHE A 12 -4.10 32.82 -14.69
N LEU A 13 -3.02 33.61 -14.78
CA LEU A 13 -2.25 34.07 -13.61
C LEU A 13 -2.87 35.30 -12.95
N HIS A 14 -3.93 35.88 -13.53
CA HIS A 14 -4.64 37.03 -12.96
C HIS A 14 -5.66 36.59 -11.91
N GLY A 15 -5.16 35.90 -10.88
CA GLY A 15 -5.86 35.60 -9.63
C GLY A 15 -6.41 36.84 -8.93
N ARG A 16 -7.49 36.64 -8.18
CA ARG A 16 -8.09 37.69 -7.33
C ARG A 16 -7.48 37.69 -5.93
N SER A 17 -6.77 36.62 -5.54
CA SER A 17 -6.13 36.59 -4.22
C SER A 17 -4.91 37.52 -4.14
N PRO A 18 -4.58 38.02 -2.92
CA PRO A 18 -3.33 38.75 -2.69
C PRO A 18 -2.09 37.97 -3.14
N GLU A 19 -2.07 36.66 -2.90
CA GLU A 19 -0.95 35.78 -3.19
C GLU A 19 -0.79 35.57 -4.70
N ALA A 20 -1.90 35.45 -5.45
CA ALA A 20 -1.82 35.42 -6.91
C ALA A 20 -1.27 36.73 -7.49
N THR A 21 -1.67 37.87 -6.91
CA THR A 21 -1.12 39.18 -7.34
C THR A 21 0.37 39.30 -7.01
N GLU A 22 0.77 38.91 -5.80
CA GLU A 22 2.16 38.94 -5.32
C GLU A 22 3.06 37.99 -6.11
N MET A 23 2.60 36.76 -6.35
CA MET A 23 3.40 35.67 -6.91
C MET A 23 3.31 35.56 -8.43
N ARG A 24 2.44 36.34 -9.09
CA ARG A 24 2.33 36.36 -10.55
C ARG A 24 3.69 36.55 -11.25
N PRO A 25 4.56 37.52 -10.88
CA PRO A 25 5.85 37.67 -11.54
C PRO A 25 6.71 36.40 -11.49
N VAL A 26 6.66 35.68 -10.37
CA VAL A 26 7.41 34.44 -10.14
C VAL A 26 6.88 33.32 -11.04
N LEU A 27 5.55 33.16 -11.11
CA LEU A 27 4.91 32.16 -11.97
C LEU A 27 5.13 32.48 -13.46
N THR A 28 5.03 33.74 -13.85
CA THR A 28 5.33 34.19 -15.22
C THR A 28 6.78 33.87 -15.60
N GLN A 29 7.74 34.26 -14.75
CA GLN A 29 9.17 34.01 -15.00
C GLN A 29 9.45 32.50 -15.13
N LEU A 30 8.88 31.69 -14.24
CA LEU A 30 9.05 30.24 -14.28
C LEU A 30 8.53 29.63 -15.58
N LEU A 31 7.36 30.05 -16.06
CA LEU A 31 6.81 29.56 -17.32
C LEU A 31 7.61 30.03 -18.53
N ASP A 32 8.08 31.27 -18.52
CA ASP A 32 8.92 31.82 -19.59
C ASP A 32 10.27 31.11 -19.67
N GLU A 33 10.91 30.81 -18.54
CA GLU A 33 12.17 30.05 -18.50
C GLU A 33 11.98 28.59 -18.96
N ILE A 34 10.90 27.93 -18.55
CA ILE A 34 10.57 26.58 -19.04
C ILE A 34 10.42 26.59 -20.56
N LYS A 35 9.74 27.60 -21.11
CA LYS A 35 9.55 27.77 -22.55
C LYS A 35 10.87 28.08 -23.26
N GLN A 36 11.75 28.88 -22.67
CA GLN A 36 13.09 29.17 -23.22
C GLN A 36 13.99 27.93 -23.24
N LEU A 37 13.85 27.06 -22.26
CA LEU A 37 14.57 25.79 -22.16
C LEU A 37 13.96 24.67 -23.04
N ASP A 38 12.90 24.98 -23.80
CA ASP A 38 12.16 24.04 -24.66
C ASP A 38 11.70 22.76 -23.91
N MET A 39 11.33 22.92 -22.64
CA MET A 39 10.92 21.82 -21.80
C MET A 39 9.42 21.55 -21.92
N SER A 40 9.06 20.34 -22.38
CA SER A 40 7.69 19.84 -22.27
C SER A 40 7.41 19.28 -20.87
N TYR A 41 6.13 19.07 -20.53
CA TYR A 41 5.74 18.39 -19.29
C TYR A 41 6.45 17.03 -19.07
N TYR A 42 6.61 16.23 -20.13
CA TYR A 42 7.25 14.91 -20.03
C TYR A 42 8.78 14.99 -19.86
N GLY A 43 9.40 16.09 -20.27
CA GLY A 43 10.83 16.36 -20.09
C GLY A 43 11.15 17.32 -18.94
N LEU A 44 10.13 17.77 -18.19
CA LEU A 44 10.29 18.85 -17.22
C LEU A 44 11.20 18.44 -16.06
N LYS A 45 12.30 19.18 -15.90
CA LYS A 45 13.16 19.11 -14.73
C LYS A 45 13.20 20.48 -14.06
N LEU A 46 12.32 20.71 -13.09
CA LEU A 46 12.26 21.98 -12.38
C LEU A 46 13.60 22.39 -11.77
N SER A 47 14.46 21.43 -11.38
CA SER A 47 15.82 21.72 -10.90
C SER A 47 16.75 22.37 -11.93
N GLU A 48 16.43 22.32 -13.22
CA GLU A 48 17.20 22.99 -14.27
C GLU A 48 16.65 24.41 -14.57
N VAL A 49 15.53 24.80 -13.94
CA VAL A 49 14.88 26.11 -14.12
C VAL A 49 15.40 27.12 -13.07
N PRO A 50 16.09 28.20 -13.46
CA PRO A 50 16.65 29.19 -12.53
C PRO A 50 15.66 29.78 -11.53
N ALA A 51 14.47 30.19 -11.98
CA ALA A 51 13.41 30.74 -11.14
C ALA A 51 12.97 29.74 -10.07
N TYR A 52 12.93 28.44 -10.39
CA TYR A 52 12.61 27.41 -9.40
C TYR A 52 13.74 27.22 -8.38
N GLN A 53 15.02 27.36 -8.78
CA GLN A 53 16.12 27.33 -7.83
C GLN A 53 16.03 28.49 -6.83
N ALA A 54 15.71 29.70 -7.31
CA ALA A 54 15.45 30.83 -6.42
C ALA A 54 14.30 30.54 -5.44
N VAL A 55 13.20 29.91 -5.89
CA VAL A 55 12.09 29.48 -5.03
C VAL A 55 12.55 28.46 -3.97
N ARG A 56 13.48 27.56 -4.29
CA ARG A 56 13.97 26.56 -3.31
C ARG A 56 14.70 27.20 -2.13
N GLU A 57 15.37 28.32 -2.36
CA GLU A 57 16.10 29.07 -1.33
C GLU A 57 15.18 29.91 -0.43
N GLN A 58 13.93 30.14 -0.85
CA GLN A 58 12.96 30.91 -0.07
C GLN A 58 12.47 30.16 1.18
N ASP A 59 11.96 30.94 2.14
CA ASP A 59 11.41 30.41 3.38
C ASP A 59 10.07 29.66 3.17
N ALA A 60 9.60 29.02 4.25
CA ALA A 60 8.37 28.22 4.24
C ALA A 60 7.11 29.07 4.02
N ALA A 61 7.10 30.34 4.43
CA ALA A 61 5.94 31.23 4.28
C ALA A 61 5.80 31.72 2.84
N TYR A 62 6.91 32.04 2.18
CA TYR A 62 6.97 32.36 0.76
C TYR A 62 6.46 31.17 -0.08
N LYS A 63 6.96 29.96 0.19
CA LYS A 63 6.50 28.73 -0.47
C LYS A 63 5.02 28.47 -0.24
N GLY A 64 4.49 28.81 0.94
CA GLY A 64 3.05 28.77 1.23
C GLY A 64 2.24 29.70 0.31
N ARG A 65 2.63 30.97 0.18
CA ARG A 65 1.95 31.92 -0.71
C ARG A 65 2.03 31.50 -2.18
N LEU A 66 3.19 31.04 -2.63
CA LEU A 66 3.34 30.50 -4.00
C LEU A 66 2.48 29.26 -4.23
N THR A 67 2.27 28.41 -3.22
CA THR A 67 1.38 27.24 -3.29
C THR A 67 -0.07 27.68 -3.51
N LEU A 68 -0.55 28.70 -2.77
CA LEU A 68 -1.91 29.24 -2.94
C LEU A 68 -2.09 29.87 -4.33
N ALA A 69 -1.10 30.66 -4.78
CA ALA A 69 -1.13 31.28 -6.10
C ALA A 69 -1.14 30.24 -7.23
N ALA A 70 -0.32 29.19 -7.14
CA ALA A 70 -0.28 28.11 -8.11
C ALA A 70 -1.60 27.33 -8.15
N ALA A 71 -2.21 27.05 -6.99
CA ALA A 71 -3.50 26.37 -6.91
C ALA A 71 -4.64 27.20 -7.53
N GLU A 72 -4.68 28.51 -7.27
CA GLU A 72 -5.65 29.41 -7.92
C GLU A 72 -5.43 29.48 -9.43
N ALA A 73 -4.19 29.58 -9.90
CA ALA A 73 -3.87 29.58 -11.32
C ALA A 73 -4.36 28.28 -12.02
N ILE A 74 -4.18 27.13 -11.38
CA ILE A 74 -4.70 25.84 -11.88
C ILE A 74 -6.23 25.87 -11.95
N GLN A 75 -6.91 26.41 -10.93
CA GLN A 75 -8.36 26.56 -10.94
C GLN A 75 -8.82 27.45 -12.09
N GLN A 76 -8.15 28.58 -12.34
CA GLN A 76 -8.45 29.47 -13.46
C GLN A 76 -8.23 28.81 -14.82
N CYS A 77 -7.14 28.04 -14.98
CA CYS A 77 -6.90 27.25 -16.19
C CYS A 77 -8.06 26.28 -16.48
N ARG A 78 -8.64 25.67 -15.43
CA ARG A 78 -9.75 24.71 -15.58
C ARG A 78 -11.07 25.39 -15.94
N ALA A 79 -11.28 26.63 -15.50
CA ALA A 79 -12.49 27.39 -15.78
C ALA A 79 -12.51 28.00 -17.20
N ASN A 80 -11.35 28.14 -17.85
CA ASN A 80 -11.23 28.79 -19.16
C ASN A 80 -11.23 27.76 -20.32
N SER A 81 -12.17 27.92 -21.26
CA SER A 81 -12.38 27.01 -22.40
C SER A 81 -11.28 27.05 -23.47
N ALA A 82 -10.38 28.04 -23.44
CA ALA A 82 -9.21 28.13 -24.33
C ALA A 82 -8.04 27.18 -23.92
N ASN A 83 -8.19 26.48 -22.79
CA ASN A 83 -7.41 25.36 -22.24
C ASN A 83 -6.03 25.06 -22.87
N ASP A 84 -4.99 25.77 -22.42
CA ASP A 84 -3.61 25.30 -22.57
C ASP A 84 -3.30 24.29 -21.45
N TYR A 85 -3.74 23.04 -21.68
CA TYR A 85 -3.49 21.93 -20.77
C TYR A 85 -2.00 21.71 -20.49
N GLN A 86 -1.09 22.12 -21.40
CA GLN A 86 0.35 21.97 -21.22
C GLN A 86 0.82 22.88 -20.09
N THR A 87 0.45 24.16 -20.15
CA THR A 87 0.79 25.16 -19.13
C THR A 87 0.17 24.81 -17.77
N ARG A 88 -1.07 24.30 -17.75
CA ARG A 88 -1.67 23.77 -16.51
C ARG A 88 -0.82 22.65 -15.91
N ASN A 89 -0.39 21.68 -16.72
CA ASN A 89 0.41 20.55 -16.24
C ASN A 89 1.78 21.00 -15.69
N LEU A 90 2.37 22.08 -16.22
CA LEU A 90 3.60 22.67 -15.69
C LEU A 90 3.38 23.26 -14.27
N ILE A 91 2.29 23.99 -14.06
CA ILE A 91 1.96 24.56 -12.75
C ILE A 91 1.57 23.46 -11.76
N GLU A 92 0.88 22.40 -12.22
CA GLU A 92 0.61 21.21 -11.40
C GLU A 92 1.90 20.52 -10.96
N ALA A 93 2.92 20.44 -11.81
CA ALA A 93 4.23 19.91 -11.44
C ALA A 93 4.92 20.78 -10.37
N LEU A 94 4.88 22.10 -10.51
CA LEU A 94 5.37 23.04 -9.50
C LEU A 94 4.64 22.86 -8.16
N LEU A 95 3.31 22.85 -8.18
CA LEU A 95 2.48 22.67 -6.98
C LEU A 95 2.86 21.38 -6.24
N GLN A 96 3.01 20.27 -6.96
CA GLN A 96 3.44 19.02 -6.34
C GLN A 96 4.84 19.10 -5.72
N GLN A 97 5.78 19.83 -6.30
CA GLN A 97 7.10 20.02 -5.69
C GLN A 97 7.05 20.91 -4.44
N LEU A 98 6.27 21.99 -4.47
CA LEU A 98 6.06 22.85 -3.31
C LEU A 98 5.46 22.07 -2.14
N LEU A 99 4.46 21.23 -2.40
CA LEU A 99 3.83 20.37 -1.38
C LEU A 99 4.75 19.27 -0.83
N ARG A 100 5.87 18.96 -1.50
CA ARG A 100 6.92 18.06 -0.97
C ARG A 100 7.96 18.80 -0.11
N SER A 101 7.98 20.13 -0.14
CA SER A 101 8.85 20.97 0.68
C SER A 101 8.22 21.30 2.03
N THR A 102 8.95 22.00 2.91
CA THR A 102 8.38 22.57 4.14
C THR A 102 7.67 23.87 3.79
N LEU A 103 6.38 23.98 4.17
CA LEU A 103 5.57 25.16 3.92
C LEU A 103 4.82 25.61 5.18
N THR A 104 4.56 26.90 5.26
CA THR A 104 3.80 27.54 6.34
C THR A 104 2.61 28.25 5.72
N LEU A 105 1.41 27.84 6.11
CA LEU A 105 0.14 28.51 5.81
C LEU A 105 -0.51 28.96 7.12
N LYS A 106 -1.20 30.09 7.07
CA LYS A 106 -1.97 30.67 8.17
C LYS A 106 -3.31 29.94 8.35
N SER A 107 -3.98 30.20 9.47
CA SER A 107 -5.33 29.70 9.73
C SER A 107 -6.28 30.08 8.59
N GLY A 108 -7.09 29.13 8.14
CA GLY A 108 -8.03 29.31 7.02
C GLY A 108 -7.41 29.11 5.61
N GLU A 109 -6.09 29.20 5.45
CA GLU A 109 -5.45 29.07 4.14
C GLU A 109 -5.43 27.61 3.65
N TRP A 110 -5.46 26.62 4.55
CA TRP A 110 -5.59 25.20 4.19
C TRP A 110 -6.93 24.90 3.52
N GLN A 111 -8.02 25.39 4.10
CA GLN A 111 -9.37 25.26 3.55
C GLN A 111 -9.45 25.99 2.21
N ARG A 112 -8.81 27.16 2.09
CA ARG A 112 -8.74 27.90 0.82
C ARG A 112 -7.99 27.11 -0.25
N LEU A 113 -6.88 26.46 0.10
CA LEU A 113 -6.14 25.59 -0.80
C LEU A 113 -6.99 24.42 -1.30
N PHE A 114 -7.72 23.74 -0.40
CA PHE A 114 -8.66 22.69 -0.80
C PHE A 114 -9.83 23.24 -1.63
N GLY A 115 -10.30 24.45 -1.34
CA GLY A 115 -11.31 25.15 -2.13
C GLY A 115 -10.86 25.40 -3.58
N PHE A 116 -9.58 25.73 -3.82
CA PHE A 116 -9.04 25.83 -5.18
C PHE A 116 -9.05 24.49 -5.93
N TYR A 117 -9.03 23.37 -5.22
CA TYR A 117 -9.21 22.04 -5.82
C TYR A 117 -10.67 21.72 -6.16
N GLY A 118 -11.63 22.55 -5.74
CA GLY A 118 -13.07 22.29 -5.87
C GLY A 118 -13.64 21.46 -4.71
N LEU A 119 -12.90 21.30 -3.61
CA LEU A 119 -13.36 20.58 -2.42
C LEU A 119 -14.15 21.51 -1.48
N ASP A 120 -15.31 21.96 -1.95
CA ASP A 120 -16.27 22.75 -1.18
C ASP A 120 -17.51 21.89 -0.87
N PHE A 121 -17.52 21.27 0.32
CA PHE A 121 -18.59 20.35 0.72
C PHE A 121 -19.94 21.03 0.97
N GLU A 122 -20.00 22.37 1.02
CA GLU A 122 -21.27 23.10 1.20
C GLU A 122 -21.94 23.42 -0.14
N ARG A 123 -21.19 23.41 -1.26
CA ARG A 123 -21.68 23.89 -2.56
C ARG A 123 -21.48 22.92 -3.73
N ALA A 124 -20.48 22.04 -3.67
CA ALA A 124 -20.13 21.17 -4.78
C ALA A 124 -21.03 19.92 -4.84
N THR A 125 -21.32 19.46 -6.06
CA THR A 125 -21.96 18.15 -6.27
C THR A 125 -20.97 17.02 -5.98
N ALA A 126 -21.48 15.79 -5.79
CA ALA A 126 -20.62 14.62 -5.60
C ALA A 126 -19.62 14.43 -6.77
N ASP A 127 -20.08 14.62 -8.01
CA ASP A 127 -19.22 14.53 -9.19
C ASP A 127 -18.13 15.61 -9.22
N ALA A 128 -18.46 16.85 -8.82
CA ALA A 128 -17.49 17.93 -8.76
C ALA A 128 -16.44 17.71 -7.66
N LEU A 129 -16.85 17.18 -6.50
CA LEU A 129 -15.95 16.77 -5.43
C LEU A 129 -15.01 15.65 -5.91
N TRP A 130 -15.55 14.65 -6.59
CA TRP A 130 -14.77 13.56 -7.16
C TRP A 130 -13.74 14.06 -8.19
N ASP A 131 -14.16 14.90 -9.14
CA ASP A 131 -13.28 15.48 -10.15
C ASP A 131 -12.16 16.32 -9.51
N GLY A 132 -12.52 17.17 -8.54
CA GLY A 132 -11.59 17.99 -7.78
C GLY A 132 -10.55 17.15 -7.04
N LEU A 133 -10.98 16.08 -6.38
CA LEU A 133 -10.12 15.16 -5.67
C LEU A 133 -9.16 14.42 -6.61
N MET A 134 -9.67 13.91 -7.73
CA MET A 134 -8.89 13.12 -8.68
C MET A 134 -7.86 13.96 -9.45
N ARG A 135 -8.09 15.26 -9.56
CA ARG A 135 -7.19 16.18 -10.28
C ARG A 135 -6.31 17.01 -9.36
N SER A 136 -6.40 16.84 -8.04
CA SER A 136 -5.61 17.62 -7.09
C SER A 136 -4.58 16.76 -6.34
N PRO A 137 -3.48 17.36 -5.88
CA PRO A 137 -2.52 16.69 -4.99
C PRO A 137 -3.04 16.66 -3.54
N ALA A 138 -4.28 16.20 -3.33
CA ALA A 138 -4.95 16.21 -2.02
C ALA A 138 -4.16 15.44 -0.95
N LEU A 139 -3.60 14.27 -1.29
CA LEU A 139 -2.78 13.49 -0.34
C LEU A 139 -1.51 14.24 0.09
N LEU A 140 -0.80 14.88 -0.85
CA LEU A 140 0.38 15.69 -0.52
C LEU A 140 0.01 16.90 0.35
N THR A 141 -1.16 17.49 0.08
CA THR A 141 -1.71 18.58 0.90
C THR A 141 -1.99 18.11 2.32
N LEU A 142 -2.65 16.96 2.50
CA LEU A 142 -2.91 16.37 3.82
C LEU A 142 -1.62 16.01 4.58
N VAL A 143 -0.55 15.60 3.89
CA VAL A 143 0.76 15.40 4.54
C VAL A 143 1.29 16.70 5.16
N GLN A 144 1.07 17.85 4.51
CA GLN A 144 1.48 19.15 5.03
C GLN A 144 0.54 19.64 6.14
N VAL A 145 -0.77 19.38 6.01
CA VAL A 145 -1.75 19.61 7.09
C VAL A 145 -1.35 18.82 8.35
N ALA A 146 -0.96 17.56 8.22
CA ALA A 146 -0.52 16.74 9.36
C ALA A 146 0.67 17.37 10.10
N LYS A 147 1.66 17.90 9.37
CA LYS A 147 2.81 18.61 9.96
C LYS A 147 2.37 19.92 10.65
N HIS A 148 1.42 20.64 10.04
CA HIS A 148 0.86 21.85 10.62
C HIS A 148 0.13 21.55 11.94
N VAL A 149 -0.73 20.55 11.96
CA VAL A 149 -1.49 20.12 13.14
C VAL A 149 -0.55 19.65 14.25
N GLN A 150 0.50 18.90 13.91
CA GLN A 150 1.51 18.49 14.89
C GLN A 150 2.19 19.69 15.59
N LYS A 151 2.33 20.82 14.90
CA LYS A 151 3.01 22.01 15.43
C LYS A 151 2.05 23.00 16.10
N ASN A 152 0.83 23.15 15.60
CA ASN A 152 -0.07 24.25 15.96
C ASN A 152 -1.43 23.79 16.53
N GLY A 153 -1.70 22.48 16.59
CA GLY A 153 -3.03 21.93 16.90
C GLY A 153 -3.96 21.90 15.68
N LEU A 154 -5.11 21.23 15.81
CA LEU A 154 -6.16 21.23 14.79
C LEU A 154 -7.20 22.28 15.19
N ASP A 155 -7.42 23.28 14.33
CA ASP A 155 -8.50 24.22 14.56
C ASP A 155 -9.86 23.64 14.16
N SER A 156 -10.94 24.11 14.80
CA SER A 156 -12.29 23.59 14.55
C SER A 156 -12.75 23.69 13.08
N PRO A 157 -12.42 24.77 12.32
CA PRO A 157 -12.72 24.81 10.90
C PRO A 157 -12.04 23.71 10.08
N LEU A 158 -10.77 23.39 10.37
CA LEU A 158 -10.03 22.34 9.68
C LEU A 158 -10.50 20.95 10.12
N GLU A 159 -10.84 20.77 11.39
CA GLU A 159 -11.47 19.56 11.90
C GLU A 159 -12.78 19.25 11.16
N LYS A 160 -13.70 20.23 11.09
CA LYS A 160 -14.97 20.10 10.35
C LYS A 160 -14.72 19.71 8.90
N PHE A 161 -13.77 20.36 8.23
CA PHE A 161 -13.41 20.05 6.84
C PHE A 161 -12.93 18.61 6.67
N LEU A 162 -12.05 18.13 7.57
CA LEU A 162 -11.54 16.77 7.51
C LEU A 162 -12.63 15.73 7.78
N GLN A 163 -13.57 16.00 8.69
CA GLN A 163 -14.73 15.13 8.93
C GLN A 163 -15.61 15.03 7.69
N GLN A 164 -15.90 16.15 7.02
CA GLN A 164 -16.64 16.19 5.76
C GLN A 164 -15.90 15.43 4.65
N LEU A 165 -14.58 15.59 4.55
CA LEU A 165 -13.75 14.86 3.61
C LEU A 165 -13.83 13.35 3.86
N VAL A 166 -13.74 12.89 5.12
CA VAL A 166 -13.85 11.46 5.43
C VAL A 166 -15.22 10.91 5.03
N ALA A 167 -16.30 11.60 5.36
CA ALA A 167 -17.66 11.20 5.01
C ALA A 167 -17.89 11.16 3.49
N ALA A 168 -17.39 12.15 2.75
CA ALA A 168 -17.52 12.20 1.29
C ALA A 168 -16.77 11.08 0.57
N LEU A 169 -15.77 10.47 1.23
CA LEU A 169 -14.99 9.35 0.69
C LEU A 169 -15.48 7.98 1.18
N GLU A 170 -16.58 7.93 1.93
CA GLU A 170 -17.24 6.69 2.32
C GLU A 170 -17.81 5.98 1.08
N GLY A 171 -17.66 4.66 1.00
CA GLY A 171 -18.11 3.86 -0.16
C GLY A 171 -17.20 3.85 -1.41
N TYR A 172 -16.15 4.68 -1.47
CA TYR A 172 -15.16 4.65 -2.57
C TYR A 172 -13.99 3.70 -2.28
N ASP A 173 -14.31 2.43 -2.03
CA ASP A 173 -13.36 1.41 -1.61
C ASP A 173 -12.93 0.44 -2.73
N SER A 174 -13.59 0.50 -3.89
CA SER A 174 -13.36 -0.38 -5.03
C SER A 174 -13.43 0.38 -6.37
N GLY A 175 -12.86 -0.19 -7.43
CA GLY A 175 -12.84 0.42 -8.76
C GLY A 175 -11.65 1.34 -9.06
N TYR A 176 -11.76 2.09 -10.17
CA TYR A 176 -10.68 2.95 -10.68
C TYR A 176 -10.30 4.03 -9.66
N ARG A 177 -9.00 4.10 -9.31
CA ARG A 177 -8.41 5.03 -8.32
C ARG A 177 -8.88 4.89 -6.87
N ALA A 178 -9.58 3.82 -6.51
CA ALA A 178 -9.99 3.55 -5.12
C ALA A 178 -8.81 3.61 -4.14
N SER A 179 -7.64 3.09 -4.51
CA SER A 179 -6.46 3.12 -3.63
C SER A 179 -5.93 4.54 -3.35
N ALA A 180 -6.12 5.49 -4.26
CA ALA A 180 -5.77 6.89 -4.02
C ALA A 180 -6.76 7.56 -3.05
N VAL A 181 -8.06 7.34 -3.26
CA VAL A 181 -9.13 7.86 -2.39
C VAL A 181 -8.97 7.37 -0.97
N VAL A 182 -8.73 6.07 -0.83
CA VAL A 182 -8.49 5.42 0.44
C VAL A 182 -7.32 6.05 1.19
N LYS A 183 -6.19 6.29 0.52
CA LYS A 183 -5.01 6.90 1.15
C LYS A 183 -5.32 8.30 1.67
N ILE A 184 -6.13 9.06 0.94
CA ILE A 184 -6.61 10.38 1.36
C ILE A 184 -7.50 10.23 2.60
N ARG A 185 -8.48 9.33 2.58
CA ARG A 185 -9.40 9.07 3.70
C ARG A 185 -8.66 8.66 4.98
N VAL A 186 -7.77 7.68 4.88
CA VAL A 186 -6.92 7.22 6.01
C VAL A 186 -6.06 8.37 6.54
N LYS A 187 -5.48 9.19 5.66
CA LYS A 187 -4.65 10.32 6.10
C LYS A 187 -5.49 11.39 6.81
N ALA A 188 -6.70 11.67 6.36
CA ALA A 188 -7.61 12.59 7.02
C ALA A 188 -8.02 12.07 8.42
N GLN A 189 -8.35 10.77 8.53
CA GLN A 189 -8.65 10.12 9.82
C GLN A 189 -7.46 10.16 10.79
N GLU A 190 -6.23 9.95 10.30
CA GLU A 190 -5.00 10.06 11.10
C GLU A 190 -4.86 11.48 11.70
N ILE A 191 -5.15 12.52 10.92
CA ILE A 191 -5.06 13.92 11.38
C ILE A 191 -6.15 14.21 12.42
N LEU A 192 -7.38 13.78 12.18
CA LEU A 192 -8.49 13.92 13.14
C LEU A 192 -8.19 13.23 14.48
N GLY A 193 -7.49 12.09 14.44
CA GLY A 193 -7.08 11.36 15.65
C GLY A 193 -5.88 11.95 16.38
N ALA A 194 -5.17 12.93 15.82
CA ALA A 194 -3.93 13.48 16.40
C ALA A 194 -4.17 14.50 17.52
N GLU A 195 -5.39 15.03 17.66
CA GLU A 195 -5.78 16.07 18.64
C GLU A 195 -5.85 15.61 20.09
N ALA A 196 -5.99 14.32 20.35
CA ALA A 196 -6.33 13.86 21.69
C ALA A 196 -5.12 13.88 22.69
N GLY A 197 -4.06 14.61 22.37
CA GLY A 197 -2.89 14.85 23.21
C GLY A 197 -1.82 13.76 23.07
N ALA A 198 -0.64 14.01 23.66
CA ALA A 198 0.47 13.05 23.65
C ALA A 198 0.12 11.71 24.31
N ASP A 199 -0.97 11.64 25.09
CA ASP A 199 -1.48 10.43 25.74
C ASP A 199 -2.61 9.74 24.99
N ALA A 200 -3.15 10.35 23.93
CA ALA A 200 -4.18 9.69 23.14
C ALA A 200 -3.70 8.49 22.34
N LEU A 201 -4.64 7.56 22.20
CA LEU A 201 -4.48 6.41 21.34
C LEU A 201 -4.47 6.83 19.87
N PRO A 202 -3.57 6.27 19.06
CA PRO A 202 -3.54 6.55 17.63
C PRO A 202 -4.84 6.09 16.96
N ALA A 203 -5.43 6.93 16.10
CA ALA A 203 -6.50 6.48 15.22
C ALA A 203 -5.95 5.49 14.18
N VAL A 204 -6.56 4.32 14.11
CA VAL A 204 -6.22 3.27 13.15
C VAL A 204 -7.50 2.75 12.53
N VAL A 205 -7.62 2.90 11.22
CA VAL A 205 -8.77 2.41 10.46
C VAL A 205 -8.26 1.74 9.20
N PHE A 206 -8.84 0.59 8.89
CA PHE A 206 -8.60 -0.18 7.68
C PHE A 206 -9.80 -0.11 6.75
N ILE A 207 -9.59 -0.39 5.47
CA ILE A 207 -10.70 -0.53 4.52
C ILE A 207 -11.40 -1.83 4.82
N ASP A 208 -12.71 -1.80 4.92
CA ASP A 208 -13.59 -2.91 5.23
C ASP A 208 -14.22 -3.57 3.99
N SER A 209 -13.75 -3.22 2.78
CA SER A 209 -14.18 -3.84 1.51
C SER A 209 -13.75 -5.30 1.37
N ASP A 210 -12.86 -5.80 2.24
CA ASP A 210 -12.45 -7.20 2.29
C ASP A 210 -12.45 -7.75 3.74
N LEU A 211 -12.52 -9.07 3.87
CA LEU A 211 -12.64 -9.73 5.17
C LEU A 211 -11.42 -9.48 6.08
N PHE A 212 -10.25 -9.24 5.51
CA PHE A 212 -9.04 -8.99 6.28
C PHE A 212 -9.11 -7.61 6.95
N GLY A 213 -9.45 -6.56 6.21
CA GLY A 213 -9.65 -5.23 6.77
C GLY A 213 -10.81 -5.16 7.76
N GLN A 214 -11.92 -5.87 7.50
CA GLN A 214 -13.01 -6.02 8.48
C GLN A 214 -12.53 -6.68 9.78
N ALA A 215 -11.70 -7.73 9.69
CA ALA A 215 -11.15 -8.40 10.86
C ALA A 215 -10.20 -7.48 11.64
N LEU A 216 -9.40 -6.66 10.95
CA LEU A 216 -8.52 -5.68 11.59
C LEU A 216 -9.31 -4.58 12.30
N ASN A 217 -10.35 -4.04 11.66
CA ASN A 217 -11.23 -3.03 12.29
C ASN A 217 -11.95 -3.59 13.52
N ARG A 218 -12.48 -4.82 13.44
CA ARG A 218 -13.07 -5.50 14.62
C ARG A 218 -12.06 -5.67 15.76
N PHE A 219 -10.81 -6.01 15.43
CA PHE A 219 -9.76 -6.10 16.44
C PHE A 219 -9.49 -4.73 17.08
N VAL A 220 -9.34 -3.66 16.29
CA VAL A 220 -9.14 -2.30 16.80
C VAL A 220 -10.29 -1.87 17.71
N GLN A 221 -11.54 -2.12 17.31
CA GLN A 221 -12.74 -1.80 18.10
C GLN A 221 -12.83 -2.60 19.40
N ALA A 222 -12.26 -3.80 19.44
CA ALA A 222 -12.27 -4.67 20.61
C ALA A 222 -11.14 -4.40 21.60
N LEU A 223 -10.17 -3.53 21.27
CA LEU A 223 -9.09 -3.16 22.19
C LEU A 223 -9.65 -2.32 23.34
N ASP A 224 -9.32 -2.70 24.57
CA ASP A 224 -9.63 -1.90 25.75
C ASP A 224 -8.82 -0.59 25.74
N PRO A 225 -9.46 0.59 25.66
CA PRO A 225 -8.74 1.86 25.57
C PRO A 225 -7.80 2.14 26.75
N VAL A 226 -8.06 1.56 27.93
CA VAL A 226 -7.23 1.78 29.12
C VAL A 226 -6.12 0.75 29.29
N ALA A 227 -6.12 -0.33 28.50
CA ALA A 227 -5.10 -1.36 28.60
C ALA A 227 -3.73 -0.84 28.12
N PRO A 228 -2.63 -1.11 28.86
CA PRO A 228 -1.30 -0.59 28.52
C PRO A 228 -0.77 -1.13 27.18
N THR A 229 -1.30 -2.26 26.69
CA THR A 229 -0.94 -2.88 25.41
C THR A 229 -1.68 -2.28 24.21
N THR A 230 -2.76 -1.52 24.42
CA THR A 230 -3.58 -0.97 23.33
C THR A 230 -2.81 0.01 22.47
N ARG A 231 -2.07 0.95 23.08
CA ARG A 231 -1.25 1.90 22.33
C ARG A 231 -0.14 1.22 21.51
N PRO A 232 0.64 0.27 22.07
CA PRO A 232 1.55 -0.56 21.29
C PRO A 232 0.88 -1.31 20.13
N TRP A 233 -0.30 -1.89 20.33
CA TRP A 233 -1.06 -2.59 19.28
C TRP A 233 -1.46 -1.66 18.13
N LEU A 234 -2.04 -0.51 18.46
CA LEU A 234 -2.39 0.50 17.47
C LEU A 234 -1.15 1.01 16.73
N ARG A 235 -0.02 1.18 17.43
CA ARG A 235 1.24 1.56 16.81
C ARG A 235 1.75 0.49 15.83
N LEU A 236 1.69 -0.79 16.19
CA LEU A 236 2.07 -1.89 15.31
C LEU A 236 1.22 -1.88 14.02
N LEU A 237 -0.09 -1.72 14.17
CA LEU A 237 -1.04 -1.67 13.06
C LEU A 237 -0.82 -0.46 12.14
N GLN A 238 -0.45 0.70 12.68
CA GLN A 238 -0.02 1.85 11.86
C GLN A 238 1.25 1.57 11.07
N LEU A 239 2.23 0.87 11.69
CA LEU A 239 3.45 0.48 10.98
C LEU A 239 3.11 -0.43 9.80
N TRP A 240 2.16 -1.36 9.95
CA TRP A 240 1.73 -2.23 8.83
C TRP A 240 1.19 -1.46 7.64
N GLN A 241 0.47 -0.35 7.85
CA GLN A 241 -0.02 0.51 6.75
C GLN A 241 1.13 1.17 5.96
N GLN A 242 2.34 1.25 6.53
CA GLN A 242 3.52 1.84 5.90
C GLN A 242 4.35 0.82 5.10
N ALA A 243 3.96 -0.45 5.07
CA ALA A 243 4.69 -1.54 4.41
C ALA A 243 4.54 -1.57 2.88
N THR A 244 4.82 -0.44 2.23
CA THR A 244 4.63 -0.23 0.78
C THR A 244 5.81 -0.72 -0.07
N GLY A 245 7.04 -0.71 0.47
CA GLY A 245 8.26 -1.14 -0.25
C GLY A 245 8.36 -2.64 -0.52
N GLY A 246 9.35 -3.08 -1.30
CA GLY A 246 9.57 -4.51 -1.59
C GLY A 246 10.09 -5.35 -0.42
N ARG A 247 10.69 -4.69 0.59
CA ARG A 247 11.22 -5.29 1.82
C ARG A 247 11.15 -4.27 2.96
N PRO A 248 11.14 -4.68 4.23
CA PRO A 248 11.15 -3.74 5.35
C PRO A 248 12.53 -3.09 5.51
N SER A 249 12.55 -1.77 5.71
CA SER A 249 13.79 -1.01 5.98
C SER A 249 14.31 -1.31 7.39
N THR A 250 15.60 -1.04 7.66
CA THR A 250 16.20 -1.23 8.99
C THR A 250 15.44 -0.44 10.06
N LYS A 251 15.04 0.80 9.74
CA LYS A 251 14.22 1.63 10.63
C LYS A 251 12.86 0.99 10.89
N HIS A 252 12.17 0.56 9.83
CA HIS A 252 10.85 -0.05 9.95
C HIS A 252 10.89 -1.35 10.78
N ARG A 253 11.88 -2.22 10.55
CA ARG A 253 12.08 -3.43 11.38
C ARG A 253 12.27 -3.05 12.85
N LYS A 254 13.14 -2.09 13.16
CA LYS A 254 13.37 -1.65 14.54
C LYS A 254 12.07 -1.18 15.21
N GLU A 255 11.26 -0.40 14.52
CA GLU A 255 9.99 0.12 15.05
C GLU A 255 8.94 -0.98 15.23
N VAL A 256 8.84 -1.92 14.28
CA VAL A 256 7.96 -3.10 14.39
C VAL A 256 8.37 -3.93 15.61
N ASN A 257 9.66 -4.25 15.75
CA ASN A 257 10.15 -5.07 16.87
C ASN A 257 9.85 -4.43 18.23
N ALA A 258 10.05 -3.11 18.33
CA ALA A 258 9.72 -2.37 19.55
C ALA A 258 8.22 -2.42 19.86
N ALA A 259 7.36 -2.25 18.84
CA ALA A 259 5.92 -2.33 19.01
C ALA A 259 5.45 -3.74 19.39
N VAL A 260 6.04 -4.79 18.79
CA VAL A 260 5.75 -6.19 19.14
C VAL A 260 6.11 -6.50 20.58
N ALA A 261 7.30 -6.06 21.03
CA ALA A 261 7.75 -6.27 22.40
C ALA A 261 6.81 -5.57 23.41
N ALA A 262 6.40 -4.33 23.11
CA ALA A 262 5.51 -3.55 23.97
C ALA A 262 4.04 -4.04 23.97
N ALA A 263 3.56 -4.60 22.86
CA ALA A 263 2.21 -5.18 22.74
C ALA A 263 2.09 -6.58 23.37
N GLY A 264 3.22 -7.23 23.64
CA GLY A 264 3.31 -8.61 24.11
C GLY A 264 3.53 -9.59 22.95
N ALA A 265 4.76 -10.10 22.83
CA ALA A 265 5.18 -10.89 21.67
C ALA A 265 4.32 -12.15 21.43
N ASP A 266 3.87 -12.84 22.47
CA ASP A 266 3.05 -14.05 22.34
C ASP A 266 1.62 -13.75 21.93
N ALA A 267 1.04 -12.66 22.43
CA ALA A 267 -0.27 -12.18 21.98
C ALA A 267 -0.20 -11.79 20.50
N VAL A 268 0.86 -11.06 20.11
CA VAL A 268 1.10 -10.70 18.71
C VAL A 268 1.27 -11.93 17.83
N ARG A 269 2.08 -12.90 18.24
CA ARG A 269 2.30 -14.15 17.51
C ARG A 269 0.99 -14.92 17.29
N THR A 270 0.18 -15.05 18.35
CA THR A 270 -1.11 -15.75 18.32
C THR A 270 -2.07 -15.07 17.35
N GLN A 271 -2.17 -13.75 17.41
CA GLN A 271 -3.05 -12.99 16.52
C GLN A 271 -2.55 -13.01 15.06
N CYS A 272 -1.24 -12.90 14.83
CA CYS A 272 -0.65 -13.02 13.50
C CYS A 272 -0.97 -14.37 12.85
N ARG A 273 -0.96 -15.47 13.63
CA ARG A 273 -1.39 -16.78 13.14
C ARG A 273 -2.84 -16.79 12.70
N ALA A 274 -3.74 -16.24 13.50
CA ALA A 274 -5.17 -16.19 13.18
C ALA A 274 -5.43 -15.39 11.89
N TRP A 275 -4.75 -14.26 11.73
CA TRP A 275 -4.86 -13.45 10.51
C TRP A 275 -4.18 -14.09 9.29
N LEU A 276 -3.05 -14.78 9.48
CA LEU A 276 -2.42 -15.54 8.40
C LEU A 276 -3.32 -16.68 7.92
N GLU A 277 -4.02 -17.35 8.85
CA GLU A 277 -5.03 -18.35 8.53
C GLU A 277 -6.21 -17.75 7.77
N LEU A 278 -6.71 -16.59 8.21
CA LEU A 278 -7.75 -15.84 7.49
C LEU A 278 -7.31 -15.51 6.05
N LEU A 279 -6.08 -15.02 5.86
CA LEU A 279 -5.55 -14.73 4.53
C LEU A 279 -5.46 -15.99 3.65
N ASN A 280 -5.14 -17.15 4.22
CA ASN A 280 -5.12 -18.41 3.50
C ASN A 280 -6.52 -18.90 3.11
N THR A 281 -7.49 -18.79 4.00
CA THR A 281 -8.85 -19.34 3.84
C THR A 281 -9.81 -18.39 3.10
N MET A 282 -9.54 -17.09 3.08
CA MET A 282 -10.40 -16.10 2.43
C MET A 282 -10.64 -16.43 0.95
N PRO A 283 -11.88 -16.43 0.45
CA PRO A 283 -12.15 -16.78 -0.94
C PRO A 283 -11.56 -15.74 -1.91
N ILE A 284 -11.20 -16.20 -3.10
CA ILE A 284 -10.92 -15.31 -4.24
C ILE A 284 -12.26 -15.08 -4.92
N GLN A 285 -12.72 -13.83 -4.96
CA GLN A 285 -13.96 -13.46 -5.62
C GLN A 285 -13.69 -13.27 -7.11
N GLU A 286 -14.46 -13.96 -7.95
CA GLU A 286 -14.42 -13.78 -9.40
C GLU A 286 -15.68 -13.02 -9.82
N GLN A 287 -15.51 -11.83 -10.37
CA GLN A 287 -16.63 -11.00 -10.85
C GLN A 287 -16.52 -10.84 -12.36
N THR A 288 -17.59 -11.17 -13.08
CA THR A 288 -17.64 -10.97 -14.54
C THR A 288 -18.34 -9.65 -14.82
N HIS A 289 -17.63 -8.76 -15.49
CA HIS A 289 -18.08 -7.44 -15.91
C HIS A 289 -18.46 -7.50 -17.38
N GLY A 290 -19.63 -6.99 -17.74
CA GLY A 290 -20.08 -6.84 -19.12
C GLY A 290 -20.24 -5.38 -19.47
N ALA A 291 -19.63 -4.95 -20.57
CA ALA A 291 -19.95 -3.70 -21.25
C ALA A 291 -20.66 -4.07 -22.57
N ASP A 292 -21.97 -4.29 -22.49
CA ASP A 292 -22.86 -4.85 -23.53
C ASP A 292 -22.47 -6.25 -24.06
N ASP A 293 -23.31 -6.83 -24.93
CA ASP A 293 -23.19 -8.18 -25.54
C ASP A 293 -21.87 -8.45 -26.30
N ARG A 294 -20.92 -7.51 -26.33
CA ARG A 294 -19.69 -7.56 -27.13
C ARG A 294 -18.41 -7.64 -26.30
N TYR A 295 -18.42 -7.33 -25.01
CA TYR A 295 -17.21 -7.35 -24.19
C TYR A 295 -17.48 -7.75 -22.74
N THR A 296 -17.04 -8.96 -22.38
CA THR A 296 -17.02 -9.45 -20.99
C THR A 296 -15.59 -9.67 -20.52
N TYR A 297 -15.26 -9.20 -19.31
CA TYR A 297 -14.00 -9.50 -18.65
C TYR A 297 -14.24 -9.94 -17.21
N THR A 298 -13.40 -10.84 -16.68
CA THR A 298 -13.49 -11.31 -15.30
C THR A 298 -12.40 -10.67 -14.45
N THR A 299 -12.77 -10.03 -13.35
CA THR A 299 -11.82 -9.64 -12.29
C THR A 299 -11.73 -10.74 -11.25
N CYS A 300 -10.53 -10.96 -10.74
CA CYS A 300 -10.29 -11.81 -9.58
C CYS A 300 -9.78 -10.92 -8.44
N ASP A 301 -10.59 -10.82 -7.39
CA ASP A 301 -10.39 -9.96 -6.24
C ASP A 301 -10.11 -10.81 -5.00
N PHE A 302 -9.02 -10.49 -4.31
CA PHE A 302 -8.58 -11.20 -3.11
C PHE A 302 -8.44 -10.23 -1.94
N LEU A 303 -7.61 -9.21 -2.08
CA LEU A 303 -7.41 -8.15 -1.10
C LEU A 303 -7.51 -6.80 -1.80
N ASN A 304 -8.03 -5.80 -1.08
CA ASN A 304 -7.86 -4.41 -1.47
C ASN A 304 -6.37 -4.07 -1.55
N GLU A 305 -5.96 -3.25 -2.54
CA GLU A 305 -4.55 -2.87 -2.75
C GLU A 305 -3.90 -2.28 -1.49
N THR A 306 -4.65 -1.52 -0.69
CA THR A 306 -4.12 -0.95 0.55
C THR A 306 -3.97 -2.03 1.62
N ASN A 307 -4.92 -2.97 1.71
CA ASN A 307 -4.84 -4.10 2.64
C ASN A 307 -3.76 -5.11 2.23
N VAL A 308 -3.34 -5.17 0.96
CA VAL A 308 -2.13 -5.90 0.53
C VAL A 308 -0.89 -5.34 1.22
N SER A 309 -0.77 -4.01 1.35
CA SER A 309 0.35 -3.40 2.09
C SER A 309 0.30 -3.76 3.57
N VAL A 310 -0.88 -3.72 4.18
CA VAL A 310 -1.07 -4.13 5.58
C VAL A 310 -0.73 -5.60 5.81
N ALA A 311 -1.16 -6.49 4.90
CA ALA A 311 -0.83 -7.90 4.95
C ALA A 311 0.68 -8.13 4.85
N LYS A 312 1.42 -7.35 4.03
CA LYS A 312 2.89 -7.40 4.02
C LYS A 312 3.48 -6.99 5.37
N GLY A 313 2.92 -5.96 6.00
CA GLY A 313 3.28 -5.57 7.37
C GLY A 313 3.17 -6.73 8.36
N LEU A 314 2.05 -7.45 8.32
CA LEU A 314 1.84 -8.67 9.10
C LEU A 314 2.92 -9.72 8.82
N ILE A 315 3.22 -10.00 7.54
CA ILE A 315 4.26 -10.99 7.18
C ILE A 315 5.63 -10.58 7.71
N TRP A 316 5.96 -9.29 7.67
CA TRP A 316 7.23 -8.77 8.18
C TRP A 316 7.32 -8.73 9.71
N THR A 317 6.19 -8.83 10.41
CA THR A 317 6.13 -9.00 11.86
C THR A 317 6.41 -10.43 12.30
N ILE A 318 6.23 -11.43 11.43
CA ILE A 318 6.53 -12.83 11.73
C ILE A 318 8.06 -13.00 11.80
N HIS A 319 8.58 -12.98 13.03
CA HIS A 319 10.02 -13.03 13.30
C HIS A 319 10.63 -14.41 13.09
N PRO A 320 11.81 -14.49 12.44
CA PRO A 320 12.68 -15.64 12.53
C PRO A 320 13.31 -15.84 13.92
N PRO A 321 13.54 -17.09 14.36
CA PRO A 321 12.94 -18.31 13.82
C PRO A 321 11.45 -18.39 14.20
N THR A 322 10.60 -18.77 13.26
CA THR A 322 9.22 -19.13 13.53
C THR A 322 9.02 -20.64 13.51
N GLU A 323 7.91 -21.08 14.06
CA GLU A 323 7.54 -22.50 14.14
C GLU A 323 7.08 -23.07 12.79
N ALA A 324 7.19 -24.40 12.66
CA ALA A 324 6.89 -25.12 11.42
C ALA A 324 5.47 -24.85 10.87
N ALA A 325 4.46 -24.78 11.74
CA ALA A 325 3.09 -24.49 11.32
C ALA A 325 2.96 -23.10 10.66
N MET A 326 3.67 -22.10 11.20
CA MET A 326 3.66 -20.76 10.62
C MET A 326 4.42 -20.71 9.28
N LEU A 327 5.52 -21.45 9.15
CA LEU A 327 6.21 -21.61 7.86
C LEU A 327 5.32 -22.27 6.81
N GLN A 328 4.52 -23.27 7.20
CA GLN A 328 3.55 -23.91 6.30
C GLN A 328 2.46 -22.93 5.86
N GLN A 329 1.92 -22.13 6.77
CA GLN A 329 0.94 -21.09 6.44
C GLN A 329 1.53 -20.00 5.53
N LEU A 330 2.79 -19.58 5.74
CA LEU A 330 3.50 -18.66 4.86
C LEU A 330 3.68 -19.24 3.45
N ALA A 331 4.07 -20.51 3.36
CA ALA A 331 4.22 -21.22 2.10
C ALA A 331 2.89 -21.35 1.35
N ALA A 332 1.80 -21.68 2.05
CA ALA A 332 0.46 -21.75 1.48
C ALA A 332 0.01 -20.38 0.93
N LEU A 333 0.23 -19.30 1.69
CA LEU A 333 -0.14 -17.96 1.26
C LEU A 333 0.70 -17.51 0.06
N ALA A 334 1.99 -17.82 0.03
CA ALA A 334 2.85 -17.54 -1.12
C ALA A 334 2.30 -18.18 -2.40
N VAL A 335 1.95 -19.47 -2.35
CA VAL A 335 1.38 -20.18 -3.50
C VAL A 335 0.05 -19.56 -3.93
N LYS A 336 -0.82 -19.21 -2.99
CA LYS A 336 -2.09 -18.52 -3.27
C LYS A 336 -1.87 -17.18 -3.98
N CYS A 337 -0.94 -16.35 -3.48
CA CYS A 337 -0.59 -15.06 -4.07
C CYS A 337 -0.05 -15.17 -5.50
N TYR A 338 0.56 -16.32 -5.83
CA TYR A 338 1.09 -16.63 -7.15
C TYR A 338 0.15 -17.43 -8.05
N ARG A 339 -1.11 -17.64 -7.65
CA ARG A 339 -2.16 -18.13 -8.56
C ARG A 339 -2.21 -17.22 -9.79
N LYS A 340 -2.12 -17.83 -10.97
CA LYS A 340 -2.12 -17.12 -12.27
C LYS A 340 -3.54 -16.63 -12.59
N ILE A 341 -3.67 -15.33 -12.82
CA ILE A 341 -4.89 -14.67 -13.31
C ILE A 341 -4.65 -14.30 -14.79
N PRO A 342 -5.46 -14.83 -15.74
CA PRO A 342 -5.35 -14.49 -17.16
C PRO A 342 -5.37 -12.96 -17.39
N GLY A 343 -4.50 -12.44 -18.26
CA GLY A 343 -4.41 -11.02 -18.59
C GLY A 343 -3.87 -10.08 -17.49
N LYS A 344 -3.82 -10.51 -16.23
CA LYS A 344 -3.37 -9.69 -15.07
C LYS A 344 -2.04 -10.14 -14.48
N GLY A 345 -1.73 -11.44 -14.52
CA GLY A 345 -0.53 -12.01 -13.88
C GLY A 345 -0.83 -12.62 -12.50
N PRO A 346 0.10 -12.57 -11.52
CA PRO A 346 -0.13 -13.12 -10.19
C PRO A 346 -1.27 -12.41 -9.44
N LEU A 347 -2.02 -13.14 -8.62
CA LEU A 347 -3.10 -12.60 -7.79
C LEU A 347 -2.65 -11.42 -6.90
N ALA A 348 -1.51 -11.58 -6.20
CA ALA A 348 -0.98 -10.58 -5.29
C ALA A 348 0.56 -10.66 -5.18
N ALA A 349 1.26 -10.32 -6.26
CA ALA A 349 2.72 -10.47 -6.36
C ALA A 349 3.49 -9.80 -5.20
N GLY A 350 3.08 -8.61 -4.76
CA GLY A 350 3.72 -7.88 -3.67
C GLY A 350 3.64 -8.59 -2.31
N LEU A 351 2.49 -9.21 -2.01
CA LEU A 351 2.31 -10.02 -0.80
C LEU A 351 3.05 -11.36 -0.93
N GLY A 352 2.98 -11.99 -2.10
CA GLY A 352 3.75 -13.20 -2.40
C GLY A 352 5.25 -12.99 -2.16
N ASN A 353 5.81 -11.89 -2.64
CA ASN A 353 7.22 -11.51 -2.40
C ASN A 353 7.56 -11.37 -0.91
N ALA A 354 6.65 -10.79 -0.11
CA ALA A 354 6.86 -10.70 1.33
C ALA A 354 6.91 -12.08 1.99
N CYS A 355 6.04 -13.03 1.57
CA CYS A 355 6.08 -14.40 2.06
C CYS A 355 7.38 -15.12 1.66
N LEU A 356 7.83 -14.97 0.41
CA LEU A 356 9.08 -15.58 -0.06
C LEU A 356 10.29 -15.06 0.74
N LEU A 357 10.35 -13.75 0.97
CA LEU A 357 11.39 -13.13 1.79
C LEU A 357 11.36 -13.65 3.24
N ALA A 358 10.17 -13.70 3.85
CA ALA A 358 10.03 -14.22 5.21
C ALA A 358 10.49 -15.68 5.32
N LEU A 359 10.17 -16.54 4.36
CA LEU A 359 10.66 -17.91 4.33
C LEU A 359 12.19 -17.97 4.19
N ALA A 360 12.78 -17.14 3.31
CA ALA A 360 14.23 -17.08 3.12
C ALA A 360 14.99 -16.63 4.38
N GLU A 361 14.39 -15.75 5.18
CA GLU A 361 14.96 -15.23 6.43
C GLU A 361 14.80 -16.20 7.63
N ASN A 362 14.06 -17.31 7.47
CA ASN A 362 13.73 -18.25 8.54
C ASN A 362 14.70 -19.45 8.66
N GLY A 363 15.96 -19.22 8.30
CA GLY A 363 17.00 -20.24 8.37
C GLY A 363 16.67 -21.50 7.56
N LEU A 364 17.31 -22.61 7.90
CA LEU A 364 17.22 -23.84 7.11
C LEU A 364 15.78 -24.38 6.92
N PRO A 365 14.91 -24.43 7.96
CA PRO A 365 13.51 -24.85 7.77
C PRO A 365 12.72 -23.94 6.82
N GLY A 366 12.97 -22.63 6.89
CA GLY A 366 12.34 -21.65 6.02
C GLY A 366 12.77 -21.78 4.57
N VAL A 367 14.08 -21.98 4.32
CA VAL A 367 14.60 -22.16 2.95
C VAL A 367 14.15 -23.50 2.35
N ALA A 368 14.06 -24.57 3.15
CA ALA A 368 13.47 -25.83 2.72
C ALA A 368 11.99 -25.67 2.32
N ALA A 369 11.21 -24.90 3.10
CA ALA A 369 9.84 -24.55 2.72
C ALA A 369 9.78 -23.69 1.44
N LEU A 370 10.72 -22.76 1.26
CA LEU A 370 10.83 -21.94 0.06
C LEU A 370 11.12 -22.76 -1.20
N ALA A 371 11.99 -23.78 -1.11
CA ALA A 371 12.24 -24.72 -2.20
C ALA A 371 10.98 -25.55 -2.56
N ARG A 372 10.17 -25.95 -1.57
CA ARG A 372 8.85 -26.57 -1.83
C ARG A 372 7.87 -25.60 -2.50
N VAL A 373 7.89 -24.32 -2.13
CA VAL A 373 7.05 -23.29 -2.79
C VAL A 373 7.47 -23.11 -4.24
N ARG A 374 8.78 -23.16 -4.53
CA ARG A 374 9.33 -23.07 -5.88
C ARG A 374 8.68 -24.09 -6.82
N SER A 375 8.54 -25.36 -6.45
CA SER A 375 7.96 -26.36 -7.35
C SER A 375 6.48 -26.12 -7.70
N ARG A 376 5.77 -25.30 -6.92
CA ARG A 376 4.33 -25.01 -7.08
C ARG A 376 4.05 -23.75 -7.90
N ILE A 377 5.04 -22.89 -8.14
CA ILE A 377 4.90 -21.62 -8.84
C ILE A 377 5.48 -21.77 -10.25
N LYS A 378 4.75 -21.44 -11.31
CA LYS A 378 5.23 -21.68 -12.69
C LYS A 378 5.85 -20.45 -13.37
N GLN A 379 5.68 -19.27 -12.80
CA GLN A 379 6.14 -18.01 -13.39
C GLN A 379 7.66 -17.91 -13.35
N THR A 380 8.31 -17.79 -14.51
CA THR A 380 9.79 -17.76 -14.65
C THR A 380 10.45 -16.68 -13.80
N ASN A 381 9.98 -15.44 -13.85
CA ASN A 381 10.55 -14.35 -13.05
C ASN A 381 10.49 -14.64 -11.54
N THR A 382 9.43 -15.34 -11.08
CA THR A 382 9.29 -15.73 -9.68
C THR A 382 10.19 -16.92 -9.34
N GLN A 383 10.34 -17.89 -10.26
CA GLN A 383 11.32 -18.98 -10.11
C GLN A 383 12.74 -18.44 -9.88
N GLU A 384 13.15 -17.47 -10.68
CA GLU A 384 14.46 -16.81 -10.55
C GLU A 384 14.59 -16.01 -9.25
N LEU A 385 13.51 -15.35 -8.80
CA LEU A 385 13.50 -14.68 -7.49
C LEU A 385 13.70 -15.68 -6.35
N ILE A 386 12.99 -16.81 -6.38
CA ILE A 386 13.10 -17.86 -5.36
C ILE A 386 14.50 -18.48 -5.38
N ALA A 387 15.04 -18.79 -6.56
CA ALA A 387 16.38 -19.32 -6.70
C ALA A 387 17.44 -18.38 -6.09
N ARG A 388 17.34 -17.07 -6.32
CA ARG A 388 18.23 -16.07 -5.70
C ARG A 388 18.13 -16.05 -4.18
N HIS A 389 16.92 -16.18 -3.62
CA HIS A 389 16.74 -16.26 -2.18
C HIS A 389 17.36 -17.54 -1.60
N ILE A 390 17.18 -18.69 -2.25
CA ILE A 390 17.80 -19.96 -1.85
C ILE A 390 19.33 -19.84 -1.89
N GLU A 391 19.91 -19.27 -2.95
CA GLU A 391 21.35 -19.08 -3.09
C GLU A 391 21.92 -18.17 -2.00
N GLN A 392 21.25 -17.04 -1.72
CA GLN A 392 21.65 -16.12 -0.65
C GLN A 392 21.61 -16.80 0.73
N ALA A 393 20.54 -17.53 1.01
CA ALA A 393 20.40 -18.22 2.29
C ALA A 393 21.37 -19.41 2.42
N SER A 394 21.63 -20.14 1.33
CA SER A 394 22.65 -21.21 1.25
C SER A 394 24.02 -20.68 1.68
N ARG A 395 24.45 -19.56 1.09
CA ARG A 395 25.72 -18.90 1.44
C ARG A 395 25.76 -18.48 2.91
N ALA A 396 24.67 -17.94 3.44
CA ALA A 396 24.59 -17.51 4.83
C ALA A 396 24.61 -18.69 5.83
N LEU A 397 24.06 -19.84 5.43
CA LEU A 397 23.97 -21.05 6.26
C LEU A 397 25.15 -22.00 6.09
N GLY A 398 26.02 -21.78 5.09
CA GLY A 398 27.15 -22.66 4.81
C GLY A 398 26.77 -24.02 4.21
N VAL A 399 25.59 -24.12 3.61
CA VAL A 399 25.08 -25.33 2.92
C VAL A 399 24.94 -25.05 1.42
N SER A 400 25.03 -26.08 0.59
CA SER A 400 24.81 -25.98 -0.84
C SER A 400 23.31 -25.91 -1.18
N PRO A 401 22.92 -25.28 -2.32
CA PRO A 401 21.54 -25.32 -2.79
C PRO A 401 21.00 -26.74 -3.01
N ALA A 402 21.87 -27.68 -3.41
CA ALA A 402 21.49 -29.09 -3.59
C ALA A 402 21.13 -29.76 -2.26
N GLU A 403 21.88 -29.51 -1.19
CA GLU A 403 21.54 -29.99 0.16
C GLU A 403 20.21 -29.39 0.65
N ILE A 404 19.95 -28.12 0.36
CA ILE A 404 18.66 -27.50 0.68
C ILE A 404 17.52 -28.16 -0.09
N GLU A 405 17.72 -28.48 -1.38
CA GLU A 405 16.71 -29.18 -2.18
C GLU A 405 16.45 -30.59 -1.64
N ASP A 406 17.49 -31.32 -1.24
CA ASP A 406 17.37 -32.62 -0.61
C ASP A 406 16.56 -32.52 0.71
N MET A 407 16.88 -31.56 1.56
CA MET A 407 16.14 -31.27 2.80
C MET A 407 14.71 -30.76 2.58
N ALA A 408 14.43 -30.16 1.43
CA ALA A 408 13.11 -29.68 1.07
C ALA A 408 12.18 -30.83 0.66
N THR A 409 12.74 -31.98 0.28
CA THR A 409 12.00 -33.18 -0.08
C THR A 409 11.05 -33.55 1.06
N PRO A 410 9.72 -33.60 0.81
CA PRO A 410 8.77 -34.05 1.81
C PRO A 410 9.10 -35.49 2.24
N ASP A 411 9.06 -35.74 3.54
CA ASP A 411 9.19 -37.11 4.07
C ASP A 411 7.96 -37.99 3.77
N PHE A 412 6.84 -37.37 3.35
CA PHE A 412 5.54 -38.02 3.14
C PHE A 412 5.09 -38.88 4.34
N GLY A 413 5.55 -38.54 5.55
CA GLY A 413 5.31 -39.33 6.76
C GLY A 413 6.00 -40.70 6.78
N LEU A 414 6.94 -40.96 5.88
CA LEU A 414 7.72 -42.20 5.84
C LEU A 414 8.66 -42.27 7.01
N GLN A 415 8.58 -43.36 7.77
CA GLN A 415 9.54 -43.73 8.80
C GLN A 415 10.32 -44.95 8.32
N ASN A 416 11.65 -44.84 8.21
CA ASN A 416 12.51 -45.89 7.65
C ASN A 416 12.01 -46.41 6.28
N GLY A 417 11.54 -45.48 5.43
CA GLY A 417 11.02 -45.81 4.11
C GLY A 417 9.65 -46.49 4.11
N ARG A 418 8.91 -46.49 5.23
CA ARG A 418 7.57 -47.11 5.33
C ARG A 418 6.56 -46.16 5.96
N VAL A 419 5.32 -46.18 5.48
CA VAL A 419 4.17 -45.52 6.12
C VAL A 419 2.96 -46.42 6.02
N GLU A 420 2.14 -46.45 7.08
CA GLU A 420 0.90 -47.22 7.12
C GLU A 420 -0.29 -46.28 7.31
N SER A 421 -1.35 -46.53 6.56
CA SER A 421 -2.61 -45.78 6.65
C SER A 421 -3.78 -46.74 6.78
N VAL A 422 -4.63 -46.50 7.78
CA VAL A 422 -5.84 -47.29 8.03
C VAL A 422 -7.00 -46.65 7.29
N LEU A 423 -7.68 -47.45 6.46
CA LEU A 423 -8.76 -47.08 5.56
C LEU A 423 -9.96 -48.01 5.82
N GLY A 424 -10.70 -47.76 6.90
CA GLY A 424 -11.75 -48.66 7.38
C GLY A 424 -11.17 -50.00 7.83
N ASP A 425 -11.65 -51.10 7.23
CA ASP A 425 -11.16 -52.46 7.52
C ASP A 425 -9.80 -52.79 6.84
N TYR A 426 -9.30 -51.87 6.02
CA TYR A 426 -8.09 -52.07 5.22
C TYR A 426 -6.91 -51.28 5.79
N THR A 427 -5.72 -51.86 5.69
CA THR A 427 -4.46 -51.16 5.97
C THR A 427 -3.67 -51.08 4.67
N ALA A 428 -3.32 -49.87 4.24
CA ALA A 428 -2.37 -49.64 3.15
C ALA A 428 -0.98 -49.37 3.76
N ALA A 429 -0.02 -50.23 3.46
CA ALA A 429 1.38 -50.06 3.82
C ALA A 429 2.17 -49.67 2.56
N LEU A 430 2.66 -48.43 2.51
CA LEU A 430 3.58 -47.99 1.48
C LEU A 430 5.01 -48.20 1.97
N ALA A 431 5.85 -48.85 1.17
CA ALA A 431 7.26 -49.09 1.46
C ALA A 431 8.14 -48.73 0.26
N LEU A 432 9.31 -48.15 0.54
CA LEU A 432 10.35 -47.92 -0.46
C LEU A 432 11.22 -49.16 -0.59
N VAL A 433 11.07 -49.89 -1.69
CA VAL A 433 11.85 -51.10 -2.01
C VAL A 433 12.73 -50.81 -3.21
N ALA A 434 14.06 -50.84 -3.02
CA ALA A 434 15.04 -50.57 -4.07
C ALA A 434 14.78 -49.25 -4.85
N GLY A 435 14.38 -48.20 -4.14
CA GLY A 435 14.09 -46.88 -4.73
C GLY A 435 12.72 -46.77 -5.43
N LYS A 436 11.86 -47.79 -5.32
CA LYS A 436 10.48 -47.75 -5.83
C LYS A 436 9.50 -47.72 -4.67
N ALA A 437 8.42 -46.95 -4.82
CA ALA A 437 7.30 -47.00 -3.89
C ALA A 437 6.40 -48.20 -4.24
N GLU A 438 6.29 -49.15 -3.31
CA GLU A 438 5.40 -50.29 -3.39
C GLU A 438 4.30 -50.16 -2.34
N VAL A 439 3.06 -50.47 -2.71
CA VAL A 439 1.92 -50.45 -1.78
C VAL A 439 1.43 -51.87 -1.57
N GLN A 440 1.35 -52.27 -0.30
CA GLN A 440 0.77 -53.54 0.12
C GLN A 440 -0.53 -53.26 0.87
N TRP A 441 -1.57 -54.03 0.56
CA TRP A 441 -2.85 -53.92 1.23
C TRP A 441 -3.05 -55.10 2.18
N ALA A 442 -3.64 -54.85 3.33
CA ALA A 442 -4.09 -55.89 4.25
C ALA A 442 -5.53 -55.65 4.69
N LYS A 443 -6.27 -56.71 5.00
CA LYS A 443 -7.59 -56.66 5.65
C LYS A 443 -7.55 -57.51 6.90
N ALA A 444 -7.87 -56.93 8.06
CA ALA A 444 -7.80 -57.62 9.36
C ALA A 444 -6.45 -58.36 9.59
N GLY A 445 -5.34 -57.72 9.24
CA GLY A 445 -3.99 -58.27 9.39
C GLY A 445 -3.56 -59.30 8.34
N LYS A 446 -4.42 -59.65 7.37
CA LYS A 446 -4.08 -60.58 6.27
C LYS A 446 -3.73 -59.81 5.00
N PRO A 447 -2.54 -60.04 4.40
CA PRO A 447 -2.17 -59.40 3.16
C PRO A 447 -3.13 -59.80 2.04
N LEU A 448 -3.60 -58.80 1.30
CA LEU A 448 -4.34 -58.96 0.06
C LEU A 448 -3.32 -59.12 -1.07
N LYS A 449 -3.56 -60.06 -1.98
CA LYS A 449 -2.74 -60.17 -3.19
C LYS A 449 -2.86 -58.87 -3.96
N ALA A 450 -1.72 -58.25 -4.27
CA ALA A 450 -1.64 -57.14 -5.19
C ALA A 450 -2.30 -57.54 -6.53
N ALA A 451 -3.11 -56.65 -7.08
CA ALA A 451 -3.65 -56.79 -8.44
C ALA A 451 -2.57 -56.44 -9.47
#